data_AF-A0A1I4AMQ1-F1
#
_entry.id   AF-A0A1I4AMQ1-F1
#
_cell.length_a   1.000
_cell.length_b   1.000
_cell.length_c   1.000
_cell.angle_alpha   90.00
_cell.angle_beta   90.00
_cell.angle_gamma   90.00
#
_symmetry.space_group_name_H-M   'P 1'
#
loop_
_entity.id
_entity.type
_entity.pdbx_description
1 polymer ?
#
loop_
_entity_poly.entity_id
_entity_poly.type
_entity_poly.pdbx_seq_one_letter_code
_entity_poly.pdbx_strand_id
1 'polypeptide(L)' 'MRLLSKAVWTRTCEAIGLIAGVPSYERYLAHMAACHPDQPPQSRAAFFAARQRERYGRGKGRCC' A
#
# COMPACT_ATOMS: atom_id res chain seq x y z
N MET A 1 23.70 10.75 15.80
CA MET A 1 22.56 11.65 15.49
C MET A 1 21.88 11.43 14.11
N ARG A 2 22.41 10.62 13.17
CA ARG A 2 21.77 10.39 11.84
C ARG A 2 20.66 9.31 11.81
N LEU A 3 20.51 8.52 12.87
CA LEU A 3 19.57 7.39 12.92
C LEU A 3 18.20 7.77 13.50
N LEU A 4 18.18 8.72 14.45
CA LEU A 4 16.96 9.28 15.04
C LEU A 4 16.07 9.92 13.97
N SER A 5 16.67 10.66 13.04
CA SER A 5 15.97 11.32 11.94
C SER A 5 15.26 10.32 11.02
N LYS A 6 15.90 9.18 10.71
CA LYS A 6 15.32 8.15 9.85
C LYS A 6 14.18 7.41 10.54
N ALA A 7 14.34 7.05 11.81
CA ALA A 7 13.30 6.34 12.56
C ALA A 7 12.04 7.19 12.74
N VAL A 8 12.21 8.48 13.08
CA VAL A 8 11.09 9.43 13.18
C VAL A 8 10.45 9.64 11.81
N TRP A 9 11.24 9.79 10.75
CA TRP A 9 10.73 9.93 9.39
C TRP A 9 9.87 8.74 8.95
N THR A 10 10.35 7.52 9.13
CA THR A 10 9.60 6.30 8.76
C THR A 10 8.28 6.21 9.53
N ARG A 11 8.29 6.43 10.84
CA ARG A 11 7.08 6.37 11.68
C ARG A 11 6.05 7.44 11.29
N THR A 12 6.50 8.66 10.99
CA THR A 12 5.62 9.74 10.54
C THR A 12 5.06 9.47 9.15
N CYS A 13 5.85 8.96 8.21
CA CYS A 13 5.37 8.55 6.89
C CYS A 13 4.35 7.39 6.97
N GLU A 14 4.56 6.43 7.86
CA GLU A 14 3.59 5.36 8.13
C GLU A 14 2.27 5.94 8.65
N ALA A 15 2.32 6.84 9.64
CA ALA A 15 1.14 7.49 10.20
C ALA A 15 0.38 8.33 9.16
N ILE A 16 1.09 9.11 8.35
CA ILE A 16 0.49 9.89 7.25
C ILE A 16 -0.12 8.95 6.19
N GLY A 17 0.54 7.83 5.89
CA GLY A 17 0.01 6.82 4.96
C GLY A 17 -1.31 6.21 5.45
N LEU A 18 -1.45 5.97 6.75
CA LEU A 18 -2.70 5.51 7.35
C LEU A 18 -3.82 6.55 7.23
N ILE A 19 -3.53 7.82 7.51
CA ILE A 19 -4.49 8.93 7.42
C ILE A 19 -4.94 9.15 5.97
N ALA A 20 -3.99 9.16 5.03
CA ALA A 20 -4.28 9.38 3.61
C ALA A 20 -4.93 8.16 2.93
N GLY A 21 -5.01 7.01 3.62
CA GLY A 21 -5.42 5.75 3.02
C GLY A 21 -4.51 5.32 1.88
N VAL A 22 -3.23 5.73 1.92
CA VAL A 22 -2.20 5.35 0.95
C VAL A 22 -1.62 4.02 1.42
N PRO A 23 -1.89 2.92 0.71
CA PRO A 23 -1.42 1.63 1.17
C PRO A 23 0.10 1.53 1.02
N SER A 24 0.79 1.25 2.14
CA SER A 24 2.23 1.01 2.14
C SER A 24 2.53 -0.36 1.51
N TYR A 25 3.42 -0.37 0.51
CA TYR A 25 3.84 -1.59 -0.18
C TYR A 25 4.57 -2.56 0.76
N GLU A 26 5.38 -2.06 1.70
CA GLU A 26 6.07 -2.88 2.70
C GLU A 26 5.10 -3.65 3.59
N ARG A 27 4.00 -2.99 4.00
CA ARG A 27 2.95 -3.63 4.80
C ARG A 27 2.17 -4.67 3.99
N TYR A 28 1.99 -4.45 2.69
CA TYR A 28 1.45 -5.46 1.78
C TYR A 28 2.37 -6.68 1.66
N LEU A 29 3.67 -6.49 1.51
CA LEU A 29 4.64 -7.58 1.46
C LEU A 29 4.68 -8.37 2.77
N ALA A 30 4.69 -7.69 3.92
CA ALA A 30 4.63 -8.35 5.22
C ALA A 30 3.34 -9.18 5.39
N HIS A 31 2.21 -8.66 4.92
CA HIS A 31 0.94 -9.39 4.92
C HIS A 31 0.96 -10.59 3.97
N MET A 32 1.48 -10.44 2.75
CA MET A 32 1.62 -11.55 1.80
C MET A 32 2.54 -12.64 2.36
N ALA A 33 3.66 -12.27 2.97
CA ALA A 33 4.57 -13.23 3.60
C ALA A 33 3.91 -13.98 4.77
N ALA A 34 3.06 -13.32 5.55
CA ALA A 34 2.42 -13.93 6.72
C ALA A 34 1.17 -14.75 6.37
N CYS A 35 0.36 -14.30 5.42
CA CYS A 35 -0.95 -14.89 5.10
C CYS A 35 -0.95 -15.72 3.81
N HIS A 36 -0.04 -15.46 2.88
CA HIS A 36 0.03 -16.08 1.57
C HIS A 36 1.48 -16.41 1.15
N PRO A 37 2.21 -17.24 1.93
CA PRO A 37 3.61 -17.55 1.66
C PRO A 37 3.83 -18.25 0.31
N ASP A 38 2.85 -18.99 -0.19
CA ASP A 38 2.89 -19.68 -1.49
C ASP A 38 2.57 -18.80 -2.71
N GLN A 39 2.14 -17.55 -2.50
CA GLN A 39 1.77 -16.67 -3.61
C GLN A 39 2.82 -15.58 -3.82
N PRO A 40 3.37 -15.43 -5.04
CA PRO A 40 4.30 -14.35 -5.32
C PRO A 40 3.57 -13.00 -5.18
N PRO A 41 4.10 -12.06 -4.38
CA PRO A 41 3.49 -10.75 -4.23
C PRO A 41 3.51 -9.97 -5.54
N GLN A 42 2.48 -9.16 -5.76
CA GLN A 42 2.40 -8.28 -6.92
C GLN A 42 3.52 -7.25 -6.89
N SER A 43 3.98 -6.82 -8.07
CA SER A 43 4.93 -5.71 -8.16
C SER A 43 4.34 -4.41 -7.59
N ARG A 44 5.19 -3.51 -7.11
CA ARG A 44 4.79 -2.21 -6.55
C ARG A 44 3.81 -1.46 -7.47
N ALA A 45 4.12 -1.38 -8.75
CA ALA A 45 3.27 -0.71 -9.74
C ALA A 45 1.91 -1.40 -9.90
N ALA A 46 1.89 -2.74 -9.96
CA ALA A 46 0.65 -3.52 -10.07
C ALA A 46 -0.24 -3.34 -8.84
N PHE A 47 0.34 -3.34 -7.63
CA PHE A 47 -0.38 -3.09 -6.39
C PHE A 47 -1.04 -1.70 -6.38
N PHE A 48 -0.29 -0.64 -6.72
CA PHE A 48 -0.85 0.71 -6.78
C PHE A 48 -1.92 0.85 -7.88
N ALA A 49 -1.71 0.25 -9.04
CA ALA A 49 -2.70 0.26 -10.12
C ALA A 49 -3.98 -0.49 -9.72
N ALA A 50 -3.88 -1.63 -9.05
CA ALA A 50 -5.03 -2.39 -8.54
C ALA A 50 -5.81 -1.56 -7.51
N ARG A 51 -5.13 -0.88 -6.59
CA ARG A 51 -5.76 0.00 -5.59
C ARG A 51 -6.41 1.23 -6.21
N GLN A 52 -5.78 1.81 -7.22
CA GLN A 52 -6.38 2.90 -8.00
C GLN A 52 -7.58 2.42 -8.81
N ARG A 53 -7.55 1.21 -9.38
CA ARG A 53 -8.71 0.62 -10.08
C ARG A 53 -9.86 0.30 -9.13
N GLU A 54 -9.58 -0.15 -7.92
CA GLU A 54 -10.59 -0.38 -6.89
C GLU A 54 -11.25 0.94 -6.46
N ARG A 55 -10.45 2.00 -6.24
CA ARG A 55 -10.93 3.31 -5.76
C ARG A 55 -11.52 4.20 -6.85
N TYR A 56 -10.97 4.16 -8.06
CA TYR A 56 -11.28 5.08 -9.17
C TYR A 56 -11.61 4.36 -10.49
N GLY A 57 -11.33 3.06 -10.61
CA GLY A 57 -11.59 2.27 -11.82
C GLY A 57 -13.05 1.89 -12.02
N ARG A 58 -13.95 2.24 -11.09
CA ARG A 58 -15.39 2.31 -11.34
C ARG A 58 -15.72 3.57 -12.16
N GLY A 59 -15.09 3.69 -13.34
CA GLY A 59 -15.57 4.58 -14.38
C GLY A 59 -16.90 4.04 -14.90
N LYS A 60 -18.00 4.61 -14.43
CA LYS A 60 -19.37 4.34 -14.88
C LYS A 60 -19.82 2.88 -14.77
N GLY A 61 -20.33 2.52 -13.59
CA GLY A 61 -21.55 1.72 -13.57
C GLY A 61 -22.67 2.54 -14.20
N ARG A 62 -22.78 2.54 -15.54
CA ARG A 62 -24.07 2.82 -16.16
C ARG A 62 -24.96 1.68 -15.68
N CYS A 63 -25.80 1.98 -14.70
CA CYS A 63 -27.03 1.24 -14.52
C CYS A 63 -27.69 1.20 -15.90
N CYS A 64 -28.02 0.00 -16.35
CA CYS A 64 -29.01 -0.23 -17.38
C CYS A 64 -30.27 0.60 -17.11
#